data_AF-A0A960CQJ6-F1
#
_entry.id   AF-A0A960CQJ6-F1
#
_cell.length_a   1.000
_cell.length_b   1.000
_cell.length_c   1.000
_cell.angle_alpha   90.00
_cell.angle_beta   90.00
_cell.angle_gamma   90.00
#
_symmetry.space_group_name_H-M   'P 1'
#
loop_
_entity.id
_entity.type
_entity.pdbx_description
1 polymer ?
#
loop_
_entity_poly.entity_id
_entity_poly.type
_entity_poly.pdbx_seq_one_letter_code
_entity_poly.pdbx_strand_id
1 'polypeptide(L)'
;LTELRKLEPLAGDPAFQTRWRAVKRANKARLADLVRATSGVELNPDWLFDIQVKRIHEYKRQHLNVLHIVSLYNRLKANPDLEIPPRAFIFGGKAAPGYTMAKLIIKLINSVGETVNNDPDVNKFLKVAYVPDFSVKNAQLIYPAADLSEQISTAGKEASGTGNMKFMINGALTIGTLDGANVEMREEVGAENFFLFGLTVPAVQKLLSEGYRPADYIAANPELAGVLGAIGSGRFSHGDTEVFRPIVDNLTQHDPFLVVADYADYIACQQQVSATWLDTEAWTRKSILNSARSGKFSSDRSIAEYCEDIWGVGAVSVED
;
A
#
# COMPACT_ATOMS: atom_id res chain seq x y z
N LEU A 1 22.97 10.21 -6.29
CA LEU A 1 21.87 10.30 -5.30
C LEU A 1 22.32 10.19 -3.83
N THR A 2 23.58 9.82 -3.55
CA THR A 2 24.15 9.69 -2.19
C THR A 2 24.09 10.97 -1.35
N GLU A 3 24.13 12.13 -2.01
CA GLU A 3 24.04 13.46 -1.38
C GLU A 3 22.75 13.70 -0.58
N LEU A 4 21.68 12.93 -0.84
CA LEU A 4 20.42 13.05 -0.08
C LEU A 4 20.60 12.78 1.42
N ARG A 5 21.63 12.03 1.81
CA ARG A 5 21.92 11.75 3.22
C ARG A 5 22.23 13.02 4.03
N LYS A 6 22.66 14.09 3.36
CA LYS A 6 22.86 15.42 3.98
C LYS A 6 21.56 16.06 4.51
N LEU A 7 20.39 15.51 4.18
CA LEU A 7 19.10 15.94 4.72
C LEU A 7 18.79 15.34 6.10
N GLU A 8 19.48 14.28 6.55
CA GLU A 8 19.21 13.64 7.85
C GLU A 8 19.24 14.61 9.05
N PRO A 9 20.21 15.54 9.17
CA PRO A 9 20.22 16.51 10.27
C PRO A 9 19.02 17.46 10.27
N LEU A 10 18.39 17.68 9.11
CA LEU A 10 17.23 18.56 8.95
C LEU A 10 15.91 17.86 9.30
N ALA A 11 15.90 16.55 9.55
CA ALA A 11 14.69 15.79 9.84
C ALA A 11 13.99 16.22 11.14
N GLY A 12 14.70 16.91 12.04
CA GLY A 12 14.14 17.51 13.26
C GLY A 12 13.97 19.03 13.20
N ASP A 13 14.31 19.69 12.09
CA ASP A 13 14.19 21.14 11.95
C ASP A 13 12.72 21.53 11.67
N PRO A 14 12.06 22.32 12.54
CA PRO A 14 10.64 22.67 12.39
C PRO A 14 10.32 23.45 11.10
N ALA A 15 11.24 24.32 10.66
CA ALA A 15 11.07 25.09 9.44
C ALA A 15 11.21 24.19 8.21
N PHE A 16 12.16 23.25 8.22
CA PHE A 16 12.31 22.25 7.17
C PHE A 16 11.10 21.33 7.10
N GLN A 17 10.63 20.78 8.23
CA GLN A 17 9.44 19.94 8.29
C GLN A 17 8.17 20.66 7.78
N THR A 18 8.03 21.95 8.07
CA THR A 18 6.90 22.74 7.55
C THR A 18 6.94 22.85 6.03
N ARG A 19 8.11 23.12 5.44
CA ARG A 19 8.28 23.12 3.98
C ARG A 19 8.04 21.73 3.37
N TRP A 20 8.52 20.67 4.03
CA TRP A 20 8.33 19.29 3.61
C TRP A 20 6.85 18.92 3.47
N ARG A 21 6.06 19.21 4.52
CA ARG A 21 4.60 18.99 4.52
C ARG A 21 3.89 19.83 3.47
N ALA A 22 4.28 21.08 3.28
CA ALA A 22 3.69 21.94 2.25
C ALA A 22 3.88 21.36 0.84
N VAL A 23 5.06 20.83 0.53
CA VAL A 23 5.33 20.13 -0.74
C VAL A 23 4.47 18.87 -0.87
N LYS A 24 4.40 18.03 0.17
CA LYS A 24 3.55 16.82 0.17
C LYS A 24 2.08 17.17 -0.07
N ARG A 25 1.54 18.16 0.63
CA ARG A 25 0.16 18.62 0.48
C ARG A 25 -0.12 19.14 -0.93
N ALA A 26 0.79 19.92 -1.52
CA ALA A 26 0.65 20.40 -2.90
C ALA A 26 0.66 19.25 -3.91
N ASN A 27 1.49 18.23 -3.70
CA ASN A 27 1.48 17.02 -4.54
C ASN A 27 0.15 16.27 -4.42
N LYS A 28 -0.39 16.12 -3.19
CA LYS A 28 -1.69 15.49 -2.93
C LYS A 28 -2.83 16.22 -3.58
N ALA A 29 -2.82 17.55 -3.59
CA ALA A 29 -3.83 18.36 -4.29
C ALA A 29 -3.82 18.06 -5.81
N ARG A 30 -2.65 18.00 -6.45
CA ARG A 30 -2.55 17.63 -7.87
C ARG A 30 -3.05 16.21 -8.17
N LEU A 31 -2.80 15.25 -7.27
CA LEU A 31 -3.35 13.91 -7.42
C LEU A 31 -4.87 13.90 -7.21
N ALA A 32 -5.39 14.65 -6.24
CA ALA A 32 -6.83 14.78 -6.00
C ALA A 32 -7.54 15.35 -7.24
N ASP A 33 -6.97 16.35 -7.91
CA ASP A 33 -7.49 16.88 -9.17
C ASP A 33 -7.56 15.81 -10.27
N LEU A 34 -6.50 15.01 -10.43
CA LEU A 34 -6.48 13.89 -11.39
C LEU A 34 -7.56 12.85 -11.05
N VAL A 35 -7.67 12.46 -9.78
CA VAL A 35 -8.65 11.45 -9.34
C VAL A 35 -10.06 11.98 -9.61
N ARG A 36 -10.37 13.21 -9.21
CA ARG A 36 -11.66 13.84 -9.50
C ARG A 36 -11.97 13.86 -10.99
N ALA A 37 -11.00 14.23 -11.83
CA ALA A 37 -11.19 14.29 -13.28
C ALA A 37 -11.39 12.91 -13.93
N THR A 38 -10.86 11.82 -13.35
CA THR A 38 -10.86 10.49 -13.97
C THR A 38 -11.89 9.53 -13.39
N SER A 39 -12.30 9.71 -12.13
CA SER A 39 -13.26 8.83 -11.45
C SER A 39 -14.42 9.57 -10.78
N GLY A 40 -14.38 10.91 -10.72
CA GLY A 40 -15.37 11.71 -10.00
C GLY A 40 -15.23 11.68 -8.48
N VAL A 41 -14.28 10.92 -7.93
CA VAL A 41 -14.07 10.85 -6.47
C VAL A 41 -13.32 12.09 -5.99
N GLU A 42 -13.93 12.84 -5.08
CA GLU A 42 -13.29 14.00 -4.46
C GLU A 42 -12.46 13.56 -3.25
N LEU A 43 -11.17 13.88 -3.27
CA LEU A 43 -10.21 13.56 -2.23
C LEU A 43 -9.74 14.84 -1.52
N ASN A 44 -9.71 14.81 -0.19
CA ASN A 44 -9.16 15.90 0.60
C ASN A 44 -7.63 15.72 0.73
N PRO A 45 -6.79 16.67 0.26
CA PRO A 45 -5.33 16.55 0.32
C PRO A 45 -4.74 16.63 1.74
N ASP A 46 -5.55 16.91 2.76
CA ASP A 46 -5.14 16.86 4.17
C ASP A 46 -5.31 15.46 4.80
N TRP A 47 -6.00 14.53 4.13
CA TRP A 47 -6.19 13.15 4.60
C TRP A 47 -4.99 12.27 4.31
N LEU A 48 -4.80 11.19 5.06
CA LEU A 48 -3.74 10.21 4.76
C LEU A 48 -3.98 9.58 3.37
N PHE A 49 -3.07 9.77 2.43
CA PHE A 49 -3.12 9.11 1.12
C PHE A 49 -2.40 7.76 1.20
N ASP A 50 -3.20 6.70 1.28
CA ASP A 50 -2.80 5.30 1.39
C ASP A 50 -2.85 4.66 -0.01
N ILE A 51 -1.67 4.40 -0.59
CA ILE A 51 -1.56 4.14 -2.03
C ILE A 51 -1.00 2.74 -2.31
N GLN A 52 -1.76 1.96 -3.09
CA GLN A 52 -1.34 0.68 -3.66
C GLN A 52 -1.41 0.71 -5.19
N VAL A 53 -0.32 1.13 -5.84
CA VAL A 53 -0.20 1.09 -7.31
C VAL A 53 0.82 0.07 -7.80
N LYS A 54 0.32 -0.95 -8.51
CA LYS A 54 1.10 -2.04 -9.10
C LYS A 54 0.19 -2.88 -10.00
N ARG A 55 0.76 -3.83 -10.75
CA ARG A 55 -0.02 -4.83 -11.48
C ARG A 55 -1.02 -5.51 -10.53
N ILE A 56 -2.24 -5.78 -10.98
CA ILE A 56 -3.21 -6.50 -10.18
C ILE A 56 -2.92 -7.99 -10.31
N HIS A 57 -2.60 -8.62 -9.18
CA HIS A 57 -2.25 -10.03 -9.08
C HIS A 57 -2.51 -10.50 -7.65
N GLU A 58 -3.01 -11.72 -7.47
CA GLU A 58 -3.34 -12.25 -6.14
C GLU A 58 -2.16 -12.18 -5.14
N TYR A 59 -0.92 -12.52 -5.53
CA TYR A 59 0.24 -12.42 -4.62
C TYR A 59 0.59 -10.99 -4.20
N LYS A 60 0.15 -9.96 -4.94
CA LYS A 60 0.35 -8.54 -4.59
C LYS A 60 -0.70 -8.03 -3.59
N ARG A 61 -1.68 -8.89 -3.30
CA ARG A 61 -2.65 -8.81 -2.22
C ARG A 61 -3.45 -7.51 -2.16
N GLN A 62 -3.87 -6.94 -3.29
CA GLN A 62 -4.82 -5.82 -3.26
C GLN A 62 -6.11 -6.15 -2.49
N HIS A 63 -6.58 -7.40 -2.59
CA HIS A 63 -7.70 -7.87 -1.77
C HIS A 63 -7.43 -7.83 -0.25
N LEU A 64 -6.19 -8.02 0.25
CA LEU A 64 -5.89 -7.86 1.69
C LEU A 64 -6.13 -6.40 2.14
N ASN A 65 -5.69 -5.44 1.32
CA ASN A 65 -5.98 -4.02 1.55
C ASN A 65 -7.49 -3.75 1.53
N VAL A 66 -8.23 -4.35 0.59
CA VAL A 66 -9.69 -4.25 0.59
C VAL A 66 -10.33 -4.84 1.85
N LEU A 67 -9.84 -5.98 2.36
CA LEU A 67 -10.34 -6.53 3.63
C LEU A 67 -10.19 -5.52 4.77
N HIS A 68 -9.07 -4.80 4.83
CA HIS A 68 -8.88 -3.71 5.81
C HIS A 68 -9.86 -2.55 5.62
N ILE A 69 -10.12 -2.12 4.38
CA ILE A 69 -11.12 -1.09 4.09
C ILE A 69 -12.50 -1.54 4.60
N VAL A 70 -12.88 -2.79 4.37
CA VAL A 70 -14.14 -3.35 4.86
C VAL A 70 -14.15 -3.47 6.39
N SER A 71 -13.02 -3.77 7.04
CA SER A 71 -12.91 -3.71 8.51
C SER A 71 -13.22 -2.31 9.03
N LEU A 72 -12.59 -1.28 8.46
CA LEU A 72 -12.82 0.10 8.89
C LEU A 72 -14.27 0.53 8.64
N TYR A 73 -14.84 0.17 7.49
CA TYR A 73 -16.25 0.40 7.19
C TYR A 73 -17.14 -0.25 8.26
N ASN A 74 -16.94 -1.53 8.56
CA ASN A 74 -17.74 -2.25 9.57
C ASN A 74 -17.61 -1.63 10.96
N ARG A 75 -16.39 -1.24 11.38
CA ARG A 75 -16.14 -0.57 12.67
C ARG A 75 -16.88 0.75 12.78
N LEU A 76 -16.85 1.59 11.73
CA LEU A 76 -17.56 2.88 11.70
C LEU A 76 -19.08 2.70 11.73
N LYS A 77 -19.61 1.69 11.03
CA LYS A 77 -21.06 1.39 11.09
C LYS A 77 -21.49 0.84 12.44
N ALA A 78 -20.63 0.10 13.12
CA ALA A 78 -20.91 -0.48 14.43
C ALA A 78 -20.75 0.53 15.58
N ASN A 79 -19.86 1.51 15.44
CA ASN A 79 -19.60 2.54 16.42
C ASN A 79 -19.56 3.93 15.75
N PRO A 80 -20.69 4.67 15.73
CA PRO A 80 -20.76 6.01 15.16
C PRO A 80 -19.85 7.06 15.81
N ASP A 81 -19.41 6.81 17.05
CA ASP A 81 -18.51 7.68 17.82
C ASP A 81 -17.02 7.31 17.61
N LEU A 82 -16.73 6.31 16.78
CA LEU A 82 -15.36 5.91 16.48
C LEU A 82 -14.65 7.00 15.68
N GLU A 83 -13.65 7.61 16.29
CA GLU A 83 -12.74 8.52 15.58
C GLU A 83 -11.57 7.75 14.98
N ILE A 84 -11.38 7.89 13.67
CA ILE A 84 -10.19 7.44 12.95
C ILE A 84 -9.62 8.59 12.13
N PRO A 85 -8.29 8.66 11.93
CA PRO A 85 -7.72 9.64 11.03
C PRO A 85 -8.30 9.45 9.62
N PRO A 86 -8.82 10.52 8.98
CA PRO A 86 -9.39 10.39 7.65
C PRO A 86 -8.36 9.91 6.62
N ARG A 87 -8.77 8.98 5.75
CA ARG A 87 -7.89 8.23 4.87
C ARG A 87 -8.50 8.06 3.48
N ALA A 88 -7.68 8.32 2.46
CA ALA A 88 -7.99 8.04 1.07
C ALA A 88 -7.18 6.83 0.60
N PHE A 89 -7.85 5.72 0.33
CA PHE A 89 -7.26 4.53 -0.27
C PHE A 89 -7.25 4.67 -1.79
N ILE A 90 -6.06 4.68 -2.39
CA ILE A 90 -5.87 4.93 -3.81
C ILE A 90 -5.21 3.72 -4.45
N PHE A 91 -5.97 3.06 -5.32
CA PHE A 91 -5.50 1.93 -6.11
C PHE A 91 -5.17 2.35 -7.54
N GLY A 92 -4.29 1.60 -8.16
CA GLY A 92 -3.97 1.78 -9.58
C GLY A 92 -3.24 0.56 -10.12
N GLY A 93 -3.69 0.05 -11.24
CA GLY A 93 -3.12 -1.17 -11.78
C GLY A 93 -3.88 -1.72 -12.98
N LYS A 94 -3.28 -2.70 -13.63
CA LYS A 94 -3.89 -3.46 -14.72
C LYS A 94 -3.85 -4.94 -14.38
N ALA A 95 -4.93 -5.64 -14.72
CA ALA A 95 -4.98 -7.09 -14.76
C ALA A 95 -4.67 -7.58 -16.18
N ALA A 96 -4.09 -8.77 -16.31
CA ALA A 96 -3.96 -9.41 -17.61
C ALA A 96 -5.35 -9.77 -18.17
N PRO A 97 -5.57 -9.75 -19.50
CA PRO A 97 -6.90 -9.91 -20.10
C PRO A 97 -7.63 -11.19 -19.68
N GLY A 98 -6.90 -12.31 -19.61
CA GLY A 98 -7.43 -13.63 -19.22
C GLY A 98 -7.38 -13.93 -17.72
N TYR A 99 -6.93 -12.99 -16.89
CA TYR A 99 -6.78 -13.24 -15.45
C TYR A 99 -8.07 -12.87 -14.71
N THR A 100 -9.02 -13.81 -14.67
CA THR A 100 -10.35 -13.62 -14.08
C THR A 100 -10.30 -13.16 -12.63
N MET A 101 -9.52 -13.82 -11.77
CA MET A 101 -9.45 -13.45 -10.35
C MET A 101 -8.92 -12.02 -10.15
N ALA A 102 -7.86 -11.64 -10.88
CA ALA A 102 -7.34 -10.27 -10.82
C ALA A 102 -8.37 -9.23 -11.29
N LYS A 103 -9.15 -9.52 -12.34
CA LYS A 103 -10.25 -8.63 -12.77
C LYS A 103 -11.37 -8.56 -11.72
N LEU A 104 -11.65 -9.66 -11.04
CA LEU A 104 -12.64 -9.70 -9.97
C LEU A 104 -12.18 -8.87 -8.76
N ILE A 105 -10.89 -8.90 -8.42
CA ILE A 105 -10.30 -8.02 -7.40
C ILE A 105 -10.46 -6.54 -7.79
N ILE A 106 -10.26 -6.16 -9.06
CA ILE A 106 -10.55 -4.80 -9.55
C ILE A 106 -12.03 -4.45 -9.33
N LYS A 107 -12.95 -5.35 -9.70
CA LYS A 107 -14.39 -5.13 -9.47
C LYS A 107 -14.71 -4.99 -7.98
N LEU A 108 -14.10 -5.79 -7.11
CA LEU A 108 -14.28 -5.71 -5.66
C LEU A 108 -13.83 -4.35 -5.13
N ILE A 109 -12.63 -3.88 -5.49
CA ILE A 109 -12.13 -2.55 -5.08
C ILE A 109 -13.12 -1.45 -5.48
N ASN A 110 -13.57 -1.45 -6.73
CA ASN A 110 -14.50 -0.43 -7.22
C ASN A 110 -15.86 -0.50 -6.53
N SER A 111 -16.38 -1.70 -6.26
CA SER A 111 -17.72 -1.82 -5.66
C SER A 111 -17.71 -1.53 -4.16
N VAL A 112 -16.65 -1.92 -3.44
CA VAL A 112 -16.41 -1.45 -2.07
C VAL A 112 -16.26 0.07 -2.05
N GLY A 113 -15.52 0.64 -3.01
CA GLY A 113 -15.36 2.08 -3.10
C GLY A 113 -16.65 2.83 -3.39
N GLU A 114 -17.51 2.30 -4.26
CA GLU A 114 -18.85 2.84 -4.50
C GLU A 114 -19.68 2.88 -3.21
N THR A 115 -19.72 1.79 -2.45
CA THR A 115 -20.46 1.76 -1.17
C THR A 115 -19.85 2.73 -0.15
N VAL A 116 -18.53 2.70 0.06
CA VAL A 116 -17.84 3.56 1.02
C VAL A 116 -18.03 5.04 0.68
N ASN A 117 -17.85 5.42 -0.59
CA ASN A 117 -17.87 6.82 -0.99
C ASN A 117 -19.27 7.45 -0.92
N ASN A 118 -20.33 6.64 -1.08
CA ASN A 118 -21.73 7.06 -1.06
C ASN A 118 -22.42 6.91 0.30
N ASP A 119 -21.79 6.24 1.28
CA ASP A 119 -22.33 6.17 2.65
C ASP A 119 -21.98 7.45 3.43
N PRO A 120 -22.95 8.31 3.80
CA PRO A 120 -22.69 9.58 4.50
C PRO A 120 -22.13 9.39 5.91
N ASP A 121 -22.32 8.23 6.53
CA ASP A 121 -21.77 7.94 7.86
C ASP A 121 -20.27 7.64 7.79
N VAL A 122 -19.80 7.15 6.64
CA VAL A 122 -18.43 6.64 6.47
C VAL A 122 -17.57 7.56 5.61
N ASN A 123 -18.15 8.20 4.59
CA ASN A 123 -17.40 8.93 3.58
C ASN A 123 -16.71 10.21 4.06
N LYS A 124 -17.00 10.63 5.30
CA LYS A 124 -16.32 11.70 6.04
C LYS A 124 -15.00 11.26 6.67
N PHE A 125 -14.76 9.95 6.75
CA PHE A 125 -13.52 9.34 7.24
C PHE A 125 -12.77 8.57 6.15
N LEU A 126 -13.48 7.91 5.24
CA LEU A 126 -12.88 7.03 4.25
C LEU A 126 -13.29 7.42 2.84
N LYS A 127 -12.31 7.43 1.93
CA LYS A 127 -12.55 7.45 0.49
C LYS A 127 -11.75 6.35 -0.18
N VAL A 128 -12.32 5.76 -1.22
CA VAL A 128 -11.64 4.74 -2.04
C VAL A 128 -11.67 5.20 -3.48
N ALA A 129 -10.51 5.28 -4.11
CA ALA A 129 -10.37 5.67 -5.51
C ALA A 129 -9.57 4.61 -6.27
N TYR A 130 -10.00 4.31 -7.50
CA TYR A 130 -9.22 3.53 -8.45
C TYR A 130 -8.82 4.42 -9.61
N VAL A 131 -7.51 4.65 -9.79
CA VAL A 131 -6.99 5.42 -10.93
C VAL A 131 -6.97 4.51 -12.16
N PRO A 132 -7.80 4.80 -13.18
CA PRO A 132 -7.83 3.97 -14.38
C PRO A 132 -6.53 4.12 -15.18
N ASP A 133 -6.23 3.09 -15.98
CA ASP A 133 -5.10 3.07 -16.91
C ASP A 133 -3.74 3.48 -16.29
N PHE A 134 -3.39 2.88 -15.15
CA PHE A 134 -2.11 3.14 -14.49
C PHE A 134 -0.93 2.97 -15.46
N SER A 135 -0.11 4.02 -15.57
CA SER A 135 0.99 4.16 -16.52
C SER A 135 2.03 5.14 -15.97
N VAL A 136 3.17 5.31 -16.65
CA VAL A 136 4.18 6.30 -16.23
C VAL A 136 3.59 7.73 -16.18
N LYS A 137 2.65 8.05 -17.09
CA LYS A 137 2.02 9.37 -17.20
C LYS A 137 1.25 9.79 -15.95
N ASN A 138 0.54 8.88 -15.30
CA ASN A 138 -0.16 9.17 -14.05
C ASN A 138 0.71 8.84 -12.81
N ALA A 139 1.63 7.89 -12.92
CA ALA A 139 2.51 7.52 -11.82
C ALA A 139 3.36 8.69 -11.30
N GLN A 140 3.79 9.62 -12.18
CA GLN A 140 4.51 10.83 -11.78
C GLN A 140 3.72 11.78 -10.86
N LEU A 141 2.38 11.69 -10.86
CA LEU A 141 1.52 12.42 -9.93
C LEU A 141 1.22 11.60 -8.67
N ILE A 142 1.22 10.27 -8.79
CA ILE A 142 0.89 9.35 -7.70
C ILE A 142 2.03 9.22 -6.69
N TYR A 143 3.25 8.92 -7.14
CA TYR A 143 4.38 8.69 -6.20
C TYR A 143 4.66 9.89 -5.28
N PRO A 144 4.68 11.15 -5.77
CA PRO A 144 4.93 12.30 -4.90
C PRO A 144 3.82 12.60 -3.90
N ALA A 145 2.60 12.10 -4.14
CA ALA A 145 1.42 12.36 -3.34
C ALA A 145 1.15 11.31 -2.25
N ALA A 146 1.75 10.11 -2.33
CA ALA A 146 1.56 9.10 -1.29
C ALA A 146 2.12 9.55 0.05
N ASP A 147 1.34 9.31 1.10
CA ASP A 147 1.81 9.35 2.47
C ASP A 147 2.22 7.93 2.89
N LEU A 148 1.37 6.94 2.63
CA LEU A 148 1.64 5.53 2.89
C LEU A 148 1.74 4.74 1.57
N SER A 149 2.74 3.85 1.50
CA SER A 149 3.04 3.00 0.36
C SER A 149 2.81 1.53 0.72
N GLU A 150 1.84 0.90 0.06
CA GLU A 150 1.41 -0.48 0.29
C GLU A 150 2.28 -1.51 -0.46
N GLN A 151 3.20 -2.14 0.27
CA GLN A 151 4.16 -3.13 -0.23
C GLN A 151 3.92 -4.51 0.38
N ILE A 152 2.69 -4.96 0.24
CA ILE A 152 2.10 -6.07 0.99
C ILE A 152 2.09 -7.40 0.24
N SER A 153 3.06 -7.68 -0.63
CA SER A 153 3.12 -8.99 -1.30
C SER A 153 3.35 -10.12 -0.29
N THR A 154 2.87 -11.34 -0.57
CA THR A 154 3.19 -12.51 0.29
C THR A 154 4.69 -12.71 0.31
N ALA A 155 5.28 -12.89 1.49
CA ALA A 155 6.73 -13.05 1.62
C ALA A 155 7.27 -14.19 0.74
N GLY A 156 8.33 -13.90 -0.03
CA GLY A 156 8.96 -14.81 -0.97
C GLY A 156 8.35 -14.80 -2.37
N LYS A 157 7.50 -13.83 -2.72
CA LYS A 157 6.85 -13.75 -4.05
C LYS A 157 7.30 -12.53 -4.87
N GLU A 158 7.71 -11.45 -4.24
CA GLU A 158 8.28 -10.28 -4.90
C GLU A 158 9.80 -10.41 -4.96
N ALA A 159 10.37 -10.52 -6.17
CA ALA A 159 11.82 -10.63 -6.32
C ALA A 159 12.56 -9.34 -5.91
N SER A 160 11.95 -8.17 -6.14
CA SER A 160 12.54 -6.87 -5.80
C SER A 160 11.41 -5.85 -5.58
N GLY A 161 10.87 -5.32 -6.68
CA GLY A 161 9.93 -4.19 -6.65
C GLY A 161 10.69 -2.86 -6.75
N THR A 162 10.29 -2.02 -7.71
CA THR A 162 10.88 -0.67 -7.90
C THR A 162 9.90 0.44 -7.59
N GLY A 163 8.61 0.11 -7.43
CA GLY A 163 7.59 1.07 -7.02
C GLY A 163 7.78 1.55 -5.57
N ASN A 164 8.18 0.65 -4.68
CA ASN A 164 8.55 0.94 -3.29
C ASN A 164 9.70 1.96 -3.19
N MET A 165 10.75 1.81 -4.00
CA MET A 165 11.88 2.75 -4.07
C MET A 165 11.42 4.15 -4.49
N LYS A 166 10.51 4.24 -5.48
CA LYS A 166 9.93 5.51 -5.94
C LYS A 166 9.07 6.18 -4.86
N PHE A 167 8.35 5.39 -4.07
CA PHE A 167 7.60 5.91 -2.92
C PHE A 167 8.54 6.42 -1.82
N MET A 168 9.56 5.65 -1.48
CA MET A 168 10.55 5.99 -0.45
C MET A 168 11.25 7.33 -0.75
N ILE A 169 11.78 7.50 -1.96
CA ILE A 169 12.46 8.76 -2.34
C ILE A 169 11.51 9.96 -2.31
N ASN A 170 10.21 9.74 -2.56
CA ASN A 170 9.17 10.77 -2.49
C ASN A 170 8.58 10.98 -1.08
N GLY A 171 9.18 10.37 -0.05
CA GLY A 171 8.83 10.58 1.34
C GLY A 171 7.58 9.82 1.80
N ALA A 172 7.11 8.81 1.05
CA ALA A 172 6.06 7.94 1.57
C ALA A 172 6.65 6.92 2.56
N LEU A 173 5.97 6.70 3.68
CA LEU A 173 6.32 5.61 4.59
C LEU A 173 5.83 4.29 4.01
N THR A 174 6.56 3.21 4.25
CA THR A 174 6.19 1.90 3.73
C THR A 174 5.53 1.07 4.81
N ILE A 175 4.38 0.49 4.49
CA ILE A 175 3.83 -0.69 5.16
C ILE A 175 4.06 -1.91 4.26
N GLY A 176 4.64 -2.97 4.80
CA GLY A 176 4.99 -4.11 3.96
C GLY A 176 5.52 -5.31 4.71
N THR A 177 5.65 -6.40 3.98
CA THR A 177 6.25 -7.66 4.41
C THR A 177 7.77 -7.64 4.24
N LEU A 178 8.49 -8.57 4.90
CA LEU A 178 9.91 -8.84 4.62
C LEU A 178 10.04 -9.63 3.30
N ASP A 179 9.91 -8.93 2.19
CA ASP A 179 9.99 -9.49 0.83
C ASP A 179 10.66 -8.53 -0.16
N GLY A 180 11.37 -9.09 -1.15
CA GLY A 180 12.06 -8.32 -2.18
C GLY A 180 12.89 -7.15 -1.64
N ALA A 181 12.77 -5.99 -2.28
CA ALA A 181 13.51 -4.79 -1.91
C ALA A 181 13.03 -4.12 -0.61
N ASN A 182 11.91 -4.58 0.00
CA ASN A 182 11.51 -4.07 1.31
C ASN A 182 12.54 -4.39 2.39
N VAL A 183 13.26 -5.52 2.27
CA VAL A 183 14.32 -5.91 3.19
C VAL A 183 15.44 -4.87 3.16
N GLU A 184 15.98 -4.60 1.97
CA GLU A 184 17.03 -3.59 1.78
C GLU A 184 16.54 -2.19 2.18
N MET A 185 15.30 -1.81 1.83
CA MET A 185 14.74 -0.51 2.20
C MET A 185 14.66 -0.34 3.71
N ARG A 186 14.22 -1.38 4.44
CA ARG A 186 14.13 -1.36 5.90
C ARG A 186 15.51 -1.25 6.54
N GLU A 187 16.51 -1.93 5.99
CA GLU A 187 17.91 -1.82 6.44
C GLU A 187 18.45 -0.40 6.25
N GLU A 188 18.26 0.19 5.06
CA GLU A 188 18.75 1.54 4.78
C GLU A 188 18.04 2.61 5.61
N VAL A 189 16.71 2.51 5.74
CA VAL A 189 15.93 3.55 6.41
C VAL A 189 15.93 3.44 7.93
N GLY A 190 16.24 2.26 8.47
CA GLY A 190 16.11 1.93 9.89
C GLY A 190 14.73 1.34 10.19
N ALA A 191 14.71 0.30 11.03
CA ALA A 191 13.52 -0.46 11.39
C ALA A 191 12.38 0.41 11.95
N GLU A 192 12.72 1.48 12.66
CA GLU A 192 11.77 2.41 13.26
C GLU A 192 11.02 3.28 12.24
N ASN A 193 11.51 3.37 11.00
CA ASN A 193 10.93 4.21 9.94
C ASN A 193 10.18 3.39 8.87
N PHE A 194 9.88 2.12 9.17
CA PHE A 194 9.20 1.16 8.30
C PHE A 194 8.14 0.38 9.09
N PHE A 195 6.93 0.28 8.56
CA PHE A 195 5.83 -0.49 9.17
C PHE A 195 5.86 -1.94 8.69
N LEU A 196 6.58 -2.79 9.44
CA LEU A 196 6.68 -4.21 9.12
C LEU A 196 5.50 -4.99 9.70
N PHE A 197 4.97 -5.94 8.94
CA PHE A 197 4.00 -6.92 9.43
C PHE A 197 4.12 -8.27 8.70
N GLY A 198 3.41 -9.26 9.24
CA GLY A 198 3.13 -10.52 8.59
C GLY A 198 4.26 -11.54 8.66
N LEU A 199 4.01 -12.68 8.05
CA LEU A 199 4.90 -13.84 8.04
C LEU A 199 6.20 -13.55 7.29
N THR A 200 7.30 -14.09 7.81
CA THR A 200 8.59 -14.15 7.12
C THR A 200 8.60 -15.29 6.10
N VAL A 201 9.53 -15.28 5.14
CA VAL A 201 9.67 -16.38 4.15
C VAL A 201 9.79 -17.76 4.81
N PRO A 202 10.62 -17.97 5.86
CA PRO A 202 10.66 -19.26 6.56
C PRO A 202 9.34 -19.62 7.24
N ALA A 203 8.62 -18.64 7.81
CA ALA A 203 7.34 -18.88 8.46
C ALA A 203 6.24 -19.25 7.44
N VAL A 204 6.25 -18.63 6.25
CA VAL A 204 5.38 -19.00 5.12
C VAL A 204 5.63 -20.46 4.71
N GLN A 205 6.90 -20.84 4.51
CA GLN A 205 7.26 -22.22 4.13
C GLN A 205 6.82 -23.23 5.18
N LYS A 206 7.09 -22.93 6.46
CA LYS A 206 6.69 -23.77 7.59
C LYS A 206 5.17 -23.96 7.64
N LEU A 207 4.41 -22.86 7.60
CA LEU A 207 2.95 -22.88 7.68
C LEU A 207 2.33 -23.72 6.54
N LEU A 208 2.85 -23.56 5.32
CA LEU A 208 2.41 -24.37 4.18
C LEU A 208 2.76 -25.86 4.35
N SER A 209 3.96 -26.17 4.87
CA SER A 209 4.39 -27.56 5.10
C SER A 209 3.62 -28.28 6.21
N GLU A 210 3.10 -27.52 7.19
CA GLU A 210 2.32 -28.04 8.31
C GLU A 210 0.82 -28.21 7.96
N GLY A 211 0.42 -27.92 6.71
CA GLY A 211 -0.95 -28.07 6.25
C GLY A 211 -1.84 -26.90 6.62
N TYR A 212 -1.46 -25.69 6.20
CA TYR A 212 -2.25 -24.46 6.36
C TYR A 212 -3.75 -24.65 6.08
N ARG A 213 -4.60 -24.21 7.01
CA ARG A 213 -6.06 -24.24 6.92
C ARG A 213 -6.63 -22.84 7.17
N PRO A 214 -7.11 -22.13 6.12
CA PRO A 214 -7.63 -20.77 6.28
C PRO A 214 -8.81 -20.69 7.26
N ALA A 215 -9.63 -21.74 7.30
CA ALA A 215 -10.77 -21.84 8.22
C ALA A 215 -10.39 -21.68 9.70
N ASP A 216 -9.21 -22.15 10.12
CA ASP A 216 -8.78 -22.04 11.53
C ASP A 216 -8.49 -20.57 11.89
N TYR A 217 -7.91 -19.80 10.96
CA TYR A 217 -7.66 -18.36 11.13
C TYR A 217 -8.95 -17.54 11.13
N ILE A 218 -9.91 -17.90 10.28
CA ILE A 218 -11.22 -17.24 10.22
C ILE A 218 -12.01 -17.51 11.49
N ALA A 219 -12.04 -18.76 11.96
CA ALA A 219 -12.73 -19.13 13.19
C ALA A 219 -12.15 -18.42 14.43
N ALA A 220 -10.84 -18.21 14.45
CA ALA A 220 -10.15 -17.51 15.54
C ALA A 220 -10.31 -15.97 15.47
N ASN A 221 -10.81 -15.40 14.37
CA ASN A 221 -10.92 -13.96 14.18
C ASN A 221 -12.34 -13.55 13.73
N PRO A 222 -13.23 -13.19 14.69
CA PRO A 222 -14.60 -12.77 14.39
C PRO A 222 -14.70 -11.55 13.47
N GLU A 223 -13.73 -10.63 13.54
CA GLU A 223 -13.71 -9.46 12.66
C GLU A 223 -13.46 -9.88 11.20
N LEU A 224 -12.49 -10.76 10.97
CA LEU A 224 -12.21 -11.32 9.65
C LEU A 224 -13.41 -12.09 9.10
N ALA A 225 -14.05 -12.93 9.94
CA ALA A 225 -15.26 -13.63 9.58
C ALA A 225 -16.40 -12.65 9.18
N GLY A 226 -16.56 -11.56 9.93
CA GLY A 226 -17.53 -10.50 9.62
C GLY A 226 -17.22 -9.76 8.31
N VAL A 227 -15.94 -9.50 8.01
CA VAL A 227 -15.50 -8.89 6.75
C VAL A 227 -15.81 -9.80 5.56
N LEU A 228 -15.43 -11.08 5.63
CA LEU A 228 -15.71 -12.05 4.56
C LEU A 228 -17.21 -12.27 4.38
N GLY A 229 -17.97 -12.33 5.47
CA GLY A 229 -19.42 -12.39 5.46
C GLY A 229 -20.07 -11.18 4.80
N ALA A 230 -19.57 -9.96 5.08
CA ALA A 230 -20.05 -8.75 4.43
C ALA A 230 -19.83 -8.79 2.91
N ILE A 231 -18.66 -9.24 2.45
CA ILE A 231 -18.36 -9.40 1.02
C ILE A 231 -19.26 -10.46 0.38
N GLY A 232 -19.43 -11.62 1.02
CA GLY A 232 -20.26 -12.72 0.51
C GLY A 232 -21.77 -12.45 0.55
N SER A 233 -22.23 -11.55 1.43
CA SER A 233 -23.66 -11.24 1.60
C SER A 233 -24.29 -10.42 0.46
N GLY A 234 -23.52 -10.01 -0.53
CA GLY A 234 -23.98 -9.12 -1.60
C GLY A 234 -23.98 -7.64 -1.24
N ARG A 235 -23.49 -7.26 -0.05
CA ARG A 235 -23.45 -5.86 0.45
C ARG A 235 -22.78 -4.90 -0.54
N PHE A 236 -21.69 -5.35 -1.17
CA PHE A 236 -20.91 -4.55 -2.12
C PHE A 236 -21.26 -4.88 -3.58
N SER A 237 -22.36 -5.58 -3.84
CA SER A 237 -22.79 -6.02 -5.18
C SER A 237 -24.30 -5.90 -5.36
N HIS A 238 -24.92 -4.90 -4.73
CA HIS A 238 -26.36 -4.61 -4.82
C HIS A 238 -27.27 -5.81 -4.50
N GLY A 239 -26.83 -6.66 -3.56
CA GLY A 239 -27.56 -7.86 -3.13
C GLY A 239 -27.21 -9.15 -3.89
N ASP A 240 -26.40 -9.08 -4.94
CA ASP A 240 -25.95 -10.29 -5.65
C ASP A 240 -24.81 -10.99 -4.89
N THR A 241 -25.10 -12.13 -4.30
CA THR A 241 -24.15 -12.95 -3.51
C THR A 241 -23.14 -13.69 -4.37
N GLU A 242 -23.36 -13.81 -5.68
CA GLU A 242 -22.56 -14.64 -6.57
C GLU A 242 -21.33 -13.89 -7.12
N VAL A 243 -21.42 -12.55 -7.24
CA VAL A 243 -20.36 -11.72 -7.83
C VAL A 243 -19.00 -11.97 -7.17
N PHE A 244 -18.94 -11.91 -5.83
CA PHE A 244 -17.69 -12.06 -5.08
C PHE A 244 -17.49 -13.43 -4.44
N ARG A 245 -18.43 -14.37 -4.65
CA ARG A 245 -18.29 -15.75 -4.18
C ARG A 245 -16.93 -16.37 -4.56
N PRO A 246 -16.40 -16.22 -5.79
CA PRO A 246 -15.10 -16.79 -6.12
C PRO A 246 -13.94 -16.26 -5.25
N ILE A 247 -13.97 -14.99 -4.82
CA ILE A 247 -12.96 -14.43 -3.91
C ILE A 247 -13.13 -15.03 -2.51
N VAL A 248 -14.36 -15.07 -2.01
CA VAL A 248 -14.65 -15.58 -0.66
C VAL A 248 -14.33 -17.07 -0.56
N ASP A 249 -14.72 -17.87 -1.55
CA ASP A 249 -14.42 -19.30 -1.61
C ASP A 249 -12.90 -19.54 -1.68
N ASN A 250 -12.18 -18.76 -2.48
CA ASN A 250 -10.72 -18.87 -2.53
C ASN A 250 -10.10 -18.59 -1.16
N LEU A 251 -10.47 -17.48 -0.50
CA LEU A 251 -9.91 -17.10 0.81
C LEU A 251 -10.30 -18.08 1.93
N THR A 252 -11.49 -18.68 1.86
CA THR A 252 -11.97 -19.59 2.92
C THR A 252 -11.46 -21.02 2.74
N GLN A 253 -11.19 -21.46 1.51
CA GLN A 253 -10.84 -22.85 1.20
C GLN A 253 -9.37 -23.06 0.84
N HIS A 254 -8.74 -22.10 0.15
CA HIS A 254 -7.42 -22.30 -0.45
C HIS A 254 -6.38 -21.28 0.04
N ASP A 255 -6.69 -19.99 -0.04
CA ASP A 255 -5.85 -18.84 0.30
C ASP A 255 -4.36 -19.05 -0.03
N PRO A 256 -4.00 -19.27 -1.32
CA PRO A 256 -2.65 -19.63 -1.73
C PRO A 256 -1.60 -18.54 -1.45
N PHE A 257 -2.04 -17.35 -1.09
CA PHE A 257 -1.20 -16.17 -0.83
C PHE A 257 -1.27 -15.71 0.63
N LEU A 258 -1.81 -16.53 1.53
CA LEU A 258 -1.80 -16.30 2.98
C LEU A 258 -2.37 -14.93 3.36
N VAL A 259 -3.40 -14.49 2.64
CA VAL A 259 -4.12 -13.23 2.89
C VAL A 259 -4.79 -13.28 4.25
N VAL A 260 -5.42 -14.42 4.57
CA VAL A 260 -6.19 -14.63 5.79
C VAL A 260 -5.24 -14.82 6.97
N ALA A 261 -4.10 -15.49 6.75
CA ALA A 261 -3.06 -15.66 7.77
C ALA A 261 -2.41 -14.35 8.19
N ASP A 262 -2.08 -13.45 7.24
CA ASP A 262 -1.45 -12.15 7.53
C ASP A 262 -2.44 -11.06 7.94
N TYR A 263 -3.75 -11.32 7.88
CA TYR A 263 -4.77 -10.30 8.07
C TYR A 263 -4.67 -9.60 9.42
N ALA A 264 -4.59 -10.34 10.53
CA ALA A 264 -4.58 -9.76 11.87
C ALA A 264 -3.36 -8.85 12.09
N ASP A 265 -2.17 -9.30 11.66
CA ASP A 265 -0.92 -8.54 11.75
C ASP A 265 -0.99 -7.28 10.89
N TYR A 266 -1.57 -7.37 9.69
CA TYR A 266 -1.76 -6.22 8.82
C TYR A 266 -2.69 -5.17 9.46
N ILE A 267 -3.82 -5.58 10.03
CA ILE A 267 -4.75 -4.67 10.73
C ILE A 267 -4.08 -4.01 11.94
N ALA A 268 -3.32 -4.76 12.73
CA ALA A 268 -2.57 -4.22 13.87
C ALA A 268 -1.50 -3.21 13.42
N CYS A 269 -0.79 -3.49 12.33
CA CYS A 269 0.20 -2.58 11.76
C CYS A 269 -0.47 -1.31 11.22
N GLN A 270 -1.63 -1.42 10.58
CA GLN A 270 -2.41 -0.28 10.11
C GLN A 270 -2.93 0.62 11.25
N GLN A 271 -3.17 0.07 12.44
CA GLN A 271 -3.46 0.86 13.64
C GLN A 271 -2.22 1.68 14.07
N GLN A 272 -1.02 1.11 13.99
CA GLN A 272 0.24 1.84 14.25
C GLN A 272 0.47 2.96 13.23
N VAL A 273 0.14 2.71 11.95
CA VAL A 273 0.14 3.75 10.91
C VAL A 273 -0.79 4.89 11.30
N SER A 274 -2.04 4.60 11.67
CA SER A 274 -3.03 5.61 12.08
C SER A 274 -2.54 6.42 13.29
N ALA A 275 -1.99 5.76 14.31
CA ALA A 275 -1.45 6.43 15.49
C ALA A 275 -0.26 7.34 15.14
N THR A 276 0.65 6.86 14.28
CA THR A 276 1.82 7.65 13.84
C THR A 276 1.40 8.83 12.96
N TRP A 277 0.36 8.68 12.14
CA TRP A 277 -0.14 9.78 11.30
C TRP A 277 -0.67 10.96 12.13
N LEU A 278 -1.29 10.67 13.28
CA LEU A 278 -1.75 11.71 14.21
C LEU A 278 -0.58 12.48 14.86
N ASP A 279 0.58 11.83 15.02
CA ASP A 279 1.82 12.51 15.39
C ASP A 279 2.51 13.09 14.14
N THR A 280 2.10 14.29 13.77
CA THR A 280 2.55 14.93 12.53
C THR A 280 4.06 15.18 12.50
N GLU A 281 4.69 15.47 13.64
CA GLU A 281 6.15 15.68 13.72
C GLU A 281 6.89 14.36 13.50
N ALA A 282 6.49 13.29 14.20
CA ALA A 282 7.09 11.98 14.03
C ALA A 282 6.90 11.45 12.60
N TRP A 283 5.69 11.59 12.03
CA TRP A 283 5.44 11.20 10.64
C TRP A 283 6.37 11.94 9.67
N THR A 284 6.46 13.26 9.81
CA THR A 284 7.28 14.10 8.92
C THR A 284 8.76 13.76 9.05
N ARG A 285 9.24 13.54 10.26
CA ARG A 285 10.62 13.08 10.50
C ARG A 285 10.90 11.76 9.79
N LYS A 286 10.04 10.74 9.96
CA LYS A 286 10.16 9.44 9.28
C LYS A 286 10.17 9.60 7.76
N SER A 287 9.31 10.48 7.25
CA SER A 287 9.16 10.77 5.81
C SER A 287 10.45 11.37 5.22
N ILE A 288 11.05 12.34 5.91
CA ILE A 288 12.33 12.95 5.52
C ILE A 288 13.44 11.90 5.54
N LEU A 289 13.51 11.06 6.58
CA LEU A 289 14.54 10.01 6.69
C LEU A 289 14.41 8.96 5.58
N ASN A 290 13.19 8.60 5.16
CA ASN A 290 12.96 7.74 3.99
C ASN A 290 13.60 8.33 2.73
N SER A 291 13.35 9.60 2.42
CA SER A 291 13.98 10.25 1.28
C SER A 291 15.49 10.42 1.43
N ALA A 292 15.97 10.83 2.61
CA ALA A 292 17.39 11.07 2.85
C ALA A 292 18.23 9.79 2.69
N ARG A 293 17.67 8.63 3.06
CA ARG A 293 18.33 7.32 3.05
C ARG A 293 18.05 6.50 1.79
N SER A 294 17.36 7.05 0.78
CA SER A 294 17.00 6.29 -0.44
C SER A 294 18.14 6.21 -1.47
N GLY A 295 19.30 6.82 -1.21
CA GLY A 295 20.38 6.99 -2.19
C GLY A 295 20.88 5.69 -2.82
N LYS A 296 20.88 4.58 -2.07
CA LYS A 296 21.27 3.23 -2.53
C LYS A 296 20.42 2.73 -3.70
N PHE A 297 19.18 3.21 -3.82
CA PHE A 297 18.23 2.75 -4.83
C PHE A 297 18.28 3.55 -6.14
N SER A 298 19.32 4.39 -6.34
CA SER A 298 19.56 5.00 -7.64
C SER A 298 19.92 3.95 -8.68
N SER A 299 19.34 4.06 -9.89
CA SER A 299 19.75 3.22 -11.02
C SER A 299 21.21 3.43 -11.41
N ASP A 300 21.79 4.61 -11.14
CA ASP A 300 23.21 4.88 -11.42
C ASP A 300 24.11 3.86 -10.70
N ARG A 301 23.73 3.47 -9.47
CA ARG A 301 24.45 2.48 -8.67
C ARG A 301 24.37 1.10 -9.32
N SER A 302 23.17 0.67 -9.70
CA SER A 302 23.00 -0.60 -10.40
C SER A 302 23.73 -0.63 -11.75
N ILE A 303 23.68 0.45 -12.53
CA ILE A 303 24.42 0.54 -13.79
C ILE A 303 25.93 0.46 -13.56
N ALA A 304 26.46 1.14 -12.55
CA ALA A 304 27.88 1.07 -12.20
C ALA A 304 28.30 -0.37 -11.83
N GLU A 305 27.54 -1.06 -10.97
CA GLU A 305 27.78 -2.46 -10.61
C GLU A 305 27.75 -3.38 -11.85
N TYR A 306 26.78 -3.20 -12.76
CA TYR A 306 26.73 -3.97 -14.01
C TYR A 306 27.92 -3.68 -14.92
N CYS A 307 28.36 -2.42 -15.04
CA CYS A 307 29.53 -2.04 -15.83
C CYS A 307 30.81 -2.69 -15.30
N GLU A 308 30.99 -2.71 -13.98
CA GLU A 308 32.19 -3.23 -13.31
C GLU A 308 32.20 -4.76 -13.24
N ASP A 309 31.12 -5.36 -12.73
CA ASP A 309 31.10 -6.78 -12.34
C ASP A 309 30.72 -7.73 -13.47
N ILE A 310 30.02 -7.24 -14.50
CA ILE A 310 29.42 -8.09 -15.56
C ILE A 310 29.88 -7.68 -16.95
N TRP A 311 29.71 -6.42 -17.33
CA TRP A 311 29.97 -5.96 -18.69
C TRP A 311 31.44 -5.66 -18.96
N GLY A 312 32.21 -5.30 -17.94
CA GLY A 312 33.62 -4.93 -18.07
C GLY A 312 33.82 -3.67 -18.93
N VAL A 313 32.93 -2.67 -18.81
CA VAL A 313 32.96 -1.44 -19.61
C VAL A 313 33.27 -0.22 -18.76
N GLY A 314 34.03 0.72 -19.32
CA GLY A 314 34.38 1.99 -18.71
C GLY A 314 33.63 3.17 -19.34
N ALA A 315 33.62 4.31 -18.65
CA ALA A 315 33.10 5.55 -19.20
C ALA A 315 33.95 6.00 -20.40
N VAL A 316 33.29 6.44 -21.47
CA VAL A 316 33.95 7.02 -22.65
C VAL A 316 33.61 8.50 -22.69
N SER A 317 34.62 9.34 -22.54
CA SER A 317 34.49 10.78 -22.78
C SER A 317 34.35 11.02 -24.28
N VAL A 318 33.34 11.78 -24.69
CA VAL A 318 33.21 12.29 -26.05
C VAL A 318 33.86 13.67 -26.06
N GLU A 319 34.85 13.88 -26.93
CA GLU A 319 35.40 15.22 -27.17
C GLU A 319 34.37 16.05 -27.95
N ASP A 320 34.08 17.27 -27.47
CA ASP A 320 33.18 18.24 -28.12
C ASP A 320 33.70 18.70 -29.50
#